data_AF-A0A3P6F1K5-F1
#
_entry.id   AF-A0A3P6F1K5-F1
#
_cell.length_a   1.000
_cell.length_b   1.000
_cell.length_c   1.000
_cell.angle_alpha   90.00
_cell.angle_beta   90.00
_cell.angle_gamma   90.00
#
_symmetry.space_group_name_H-M   'P 1'
#
loop_
_entity.id
_entity.type
_entity.pdbx_description
1 polymer ?
#
loop_
_entity_poly.entity_id
_entity_poly.type
_entity_poly.pdbx_seq_one_letter_code
_entity_poly.pdbx_strand_id
1 'polypeptide(L)'
;MMRMAGVSHITATGTALLPCFYNGTILRRRSLRLRNGACREPKLRLRCVSPSEFDFSPPPIDHDLLDTISVGGGIVSEDGVVESFDNDDEALDAFDNGVVVVDLSHFGRIRVSGDDRVHFLHNQTTANFECLSTGQGCDTVFVTPTARTIDIAHAWIMKNAIMLMVSPTTCQSIIEMLNKYIFFADKVEIKDITKQTCLFALAGPKCNQIMSKLNLGDLIGQPYGKHQHYSFDGMPITVGVGSLISDEGFTMLMSPGGAVSVWKTLLSEGAVPMGSEAWEKLRVLQG
;
A
#
# COMPACT_ATOMS: atom_id res chain seq x y z
N MET A 1 28.05 30.01 -31.95
CA MET A 1 29.46 29.68 -32.25
C MET A 1 29.77 28.48 -31.36
N MET A 2 29.95 27.23 -31.78
CA MET A 2 30.33 26.63 -33.06
C MET A 2 29.80 25.17 -33.06
N ARG A 3 29.35 24.72 -34.24
CA ARG A 3 28.89 23.36 -34.56
C ARG A 3 30.03 22.35 -34.49
N MET A 4 29.72 21.06 -34.30
CA MET A 4 30.26 19.97 -35.13
C MET A 4 29.25 18.82 -35.17
N ALA A 5 28.75 18.53 -36.37
CA ALA A 5 28.01 17.33 -36.74
C ALA A 5 28.93 16.46 -37.60
N GLY A 6 28.92 15.15 -37.41
CA GLY A 6 29.68 14.19 -38.21
C GLY A 6 28.81 12.99 -38.54
N VAL A 7 28.45 12.89 -39.81
CA VAL A 7 27.72 11.78 -40.46
C VAL A 7 28.75 10.80 -41.02
N SER A 8 28.47 9.49 -40.96
CA SER A 8 28.97 8.55 -41.97
C SER A 8 28.08 7.31 -42.05
N HIS A 9 27.40 7.18 -43.19
CA HIS A 9 26.78 5.97 -43.73
C HIS A 9 27.85 4.96 -44.15
N ILE A 10 27.57 3.66 -43.98
CA ILE A 10 28.13 2.59 -44.82
C ILE A 10 27.02 1.59 -45.17
N THR A 11 26.87 1.35 -46.47
CA THR A 11 25.98 0.43 -47.19
C THR A 11 26.73 -0.83 -47.65
N ALA A 12 26.10 -2.01 -47.62
CA ALA A 12 26.24 -3.13 -48.58
C ALA A 12 25.26 -4.27 -48.17
N THR A 13 24.18 -4.62 -48.88
CA THR A 13 24.00 -5.41 -50.13
C THR A 13 24.60 -6.83 -50.15
N GLY A 14 23.75 -7.85 -50.42
CA GLY A 14 24.15 -9.22 -50.77
C GLY A 14 23.09 -10.30 -50.43
N THR A 15 21.98 -10.43 -51.17
CA THR A 15 21.75 -11.39 -52.29
C THR A 15 21.33 -12.80 -51.86
N ALA A 16 20.18 -13.22 -52.37
CA ALA A 16 19.53 -14.53 -52.24
C ALA A 16 20.29 -15.67 -52.96
N LEU A 17 19.96 -16.93 -52.63
CA LEU A 17 19.53 -18.00 -53.57
C LEU A 17 19.41 -19.38 -52.86
N LEU A 18 18.23 -19.99 -53.02
CA LEU A 18 17.92 -21.44 -53.06
C LEU A 18 18.44 -22.02 -54.42
N PRO A 19 18.55 -23.35 -54.69
CA PRO A 19 17.51 -24.38 -54.44
C PRO A 19 17.96 -25.87 -54.32
N CYS A 20 16.94 -26.76 -54.30
CA CYS A 20 16.89 -28.15 -54.80
C CYS A 20 16.79 -29.35 -53.82
N PHE A 21 15.53 -29.77 -53.64
CA PHE A 21 14.95 -31.12 -53.80
C PHE A 21 15.82 -32.38 -53.56
N TYR A 22 15.38 -33.20 -52.60
CA TYR A 22 15.43 -34.66 -52.72
C TYR A 22 14.20 -35.31 -52.07
N ASN A 23 13.60 -36.26 -52.80
CA ASN A 23 12.42 -37.03 -52.45
C ASN A 23 12.73 -38.09 -51.37
N GLY A 24 11.82 -38.24 -50.40
CA GLY A 24 11.82 -39.34 -49.43
C GLY A 24 10.40 -39.62 -48.92
N THR A 25 9.89 -40.79 -49.25
CA THR A 25 8.49 -41.23 -49.06
C THR A 25 8.22 -41.73 -47.64
N ILE A 26 7.20 -41.15 -47.00
CA ILE A 26 6.23 -41.71 -46.03
C ILE A 26 6.76 -42.44 -44.78
N LEU A 27 6.54 -41.80 -43.62
CA LEU A 27 6.06 -42.45 -42.39
C LEU A 27 5.20 -41.44 -41.61
N ARG A 28 3.88 -41.66 -41.58
CA ARG A 28 2.91 -40.87 -40.79
C ARG A 28 3.24 -41.01 -39.30
N ARG A 29 3.93 -40.03 -38.72
CA ARG A 29 3.93 -39.79 -37.26
C ARG A 29 2.90 -38.73 -36.93
N ARG A 30 1.94 -39.08 -36.07
CA ARG A 30 0.97 -38.16 -35.48
C ARG A 30 1.73 -37.02 -34.80
N SER A 31 1.65 -35.81 -35.35
CA SER A 31 2.12 -34.61 -34.68
C SER A 31 1.16 -34.30 -33.52
N LEU A 32 1.56 -34.64 -32.30
CA LEU A 32 1.02 -33.98 -31.11
C LEU A 32 1.40 -32.51 -31.23
N ARG A 33 0.42 -31.67 -31.60
CA ARG A 33 0.54 -30.23 -31.44
C ARG A 33 0.71 -29.97 -29.95
N LEU A 34 1.95 -29.75 -29.52
CA LEU A 34 2.22 -29.01 -28.30
C LEU A 34 1.58 -27.64 -28.51
N ARG A 35 0.39 -27.46 -27.92
CA ARG A 35 -0.16 -26.12 -27.73
C ARG A 35 0.89 -25.42 -26.88
N ASN A 36 1.50 -24.37 -27.43
CA ASN A 36 2.13 -23.33 -26.62
C ASN A 36 1.04 -22.78 -25.71
N GLY A 37 0.88 -23.38 -24.54
CA GLY A 37 0.21 -22.78 -23.41
C GLY A 37 1.12 -21.67 -22.95
N ALA A 38 0.94 -20.47 -23.53
CA ALA A 38 1.30 -19.28 -22.81
C ALA A 38 0.51 -19.35 -21.50
N CYS A 39 1.18 -19.75 -20.40
CA CYS A 39 0.72 -19.42 -19.07
C CYS A 39 0.68 -17.90 -19.00
N ARG A 40 -0.46 -17.32 -19.39
CA ARG A 40 -0.80 -15.98 -18.97
C ARG A 40 -1.07 -16.11 -17.49
N GLU A 41 -0.08 -15.76 -16.67
CA GLU A 41 -0.37 -15.39 -15.30
C GLU A 41 -1.51 -14.36 -15.34
N PRO A 42 -2.57 -14.57 -14.55
CA PRO A 42 -3.62 -13.57 -14.47
C PRO A 42 -2.96 -12.28 -13.97
N LYS A 43 -2.97 -11.23 -14.79
CA LYS A 43 -2.58 -9.90 -14.32
C LYS A 43 -3.54 -9.54 -13.19
N LEU A 44 -3.01 -9.55 -11.98
CA LEU A 44 -3.69 -9.16 -10.75
C LEU A 44 -4.19 -7.72 -10.91
N ARG A 45 -5.48 -7.47 -10.67
CA ARG A 45 -6.13 -6.18 -10.97
C ARG A 45 -7.11 -5.80 -9.89
N LEU A 46 -6.99 -4.57 -9.40
CA LEU A 46 -7.95 -3.98 -8.48
C LEU A 46 -9.20 -3.50 -9.25
N ARG A 47 -10.36 -3.66 -8.64
CA ARG A 47 -11.62 -3.08 -9.12
C ARG A 47 -12.19 -2.14 -8.08
N CYS A 48 -12.64 -0.97 -8.49
CA CYS A 48 -13.41 -0.07 -7.63
C CYS A 48 -14.71 -0.77 -7.22
N VAL A 49 -15.05 -0.74 -5.94
CA VAL A 49 -16.28 -1.31 -5.40
C VAL A 49 -17.04 -0.20 -4.67
N SER A 50 -18.37 -0.25 -4.70
CA SER A 50 -19.19 0.59 -3.83
C SER A 50 -18.74 0.44 -2.37
N PRO A 51 -18.86 1.48 -1.52
CA PRO A 51 -18.59 1.38 -0.09
C PRO A 51 -19.64 0.45 0.57
N SER A 52 -19.50 -0.85 0.37
CA SER A 52 -20.11 -1.91 1.17
C SER A 52 -19.29 -2.08 2.44
N GLU A 53 -19.91 -2.70 3.45
CA GLU A 53 -19.36 -2.87 4.78
C GLU A 53 -17.91 -3.37 4.72
N PHE A 54 -16.99 -2.46 5.05
CA PHE A 54 -15.61 -2.78 5.42
C PHE A 54 -15.69 -3.48 6.78
N ASP A 55 -16.25 -4.68 6.77
CA ASP A 55 -16.39 -5.57 7.92
C ASP A 55 -15.23 -6.56 7.86
N PHE A 56 -14.25 -6.35 8.73
CA PHE A 56 -13.15 -7.28 8.92
C PHE A 56 -13.67 -8.43 9.79
N SER A 57 -14.50 -9.32 9.22
CA SER A 57 -14.67 -10.63 9.81
C SER A 57 -13.27 -11.25 9.92
N PRO A 58 -12.79 -11.63 11.12
CA PRO A 58 -11.41 -12.03 11.28
C PRO A 58 -11.12 -13.24 10.37
N PRO A 59 -10.24 -13.11 9.36
CA PRO A 59 -9.68 -14.28 8.72
C PRO A 59 -8.78 -15.02 9.74
N PRO A 60 -8.44 -16.29 9.49
CA PRO A 60 -7.45 -17.01 10.30
C PRO A 60 -6.18 -16.17 10.47
N ILE A 61 -5.52 -16.29 11.62
CA ILE A 61 -4.19 -15.70 11.86
C ILE A 61 -3.20 -16.52 11.03
N ASP A 62 -3.15 -16.26 9.73
CA ASP A 62 -2.13 -16.81 8.87
C ASP A 62 -0.90 -15.90 9.01
N HIS A 63 0.15 -16.43 9.63
CA HIS A 63 1.48 -15.81 9.72
C HIS A 63 2.17 -15.66 8.34
N ASP A 64 1.47 -16.03 7.27
CA ASP A 64 1.90 -16.05 5.88
C ASP A 64 2.57 -14.77 5.39
N LEU A 65 2.18 -13.59 5.90
CA LEU A 65 2.81 -12.33 5.46
C LEU A 65 4.24 -12.19 5.95
N LEU A 66 4.47 -12.34 7.26
CA LEU A 66 5.81 -12.22 7.83
C LEU A 66 6.71 -13.36 7.35
N ASP A 67 6.14 -14.57 7.16
CA ASP A 67 6.86 -15.68 6.55
C ASP A 67 7.25 -15.36 5.10
N THR A 68 6.34 -14.79 4.30
CA THR A 68 6.62 -14.36 2.93
C THR A 68 7.72 -13.28 2.90
N ILE A 69 7.66 -12.32 3.80
CA ILE A 69 8.64 -11.23 3.89
C ILE A 69 10.01 -11.79 4.31
N SER A 70 10.04 -12.70 5.29
CA SER A 70 11.27 -13.36 5.76
C SER A 70 11.92 -14.20 4.65
N VAL A 71 11.12 -14.94 3.87
CA VAL A 71 11.59 -15.66 2.68
C VAL A 71 12.12 -14.68 1.61
N GLY A 72 11.56 -13.48 1.55
CA GLY A 72 12.02 -12.38 0.70
C GLY A 72 13.27 -11.66 1.20
N GLY A 73 13.88 -12.10 2.30
CA GLY A 73 15.09 -11.50 2.88
C GLY A 73 14.84 -10.47 3.99
N GLY A 74 13.60 -10.31 4.45
CA GLY A 74 13.27 -9.43 5.57
C GLY A 74 13.77 -9.98 6.90
N ILE A 75 14.43 -9.13 7.67
CA ILE A 75 14.83 -9.37 9.06
C ILE A 75 13.67 -8.92 9.93
N VAL A 76 13.04 -9.87 10.62
CA VAL A 76 11.84 -9.62 11.44
C VAL A 76 12.21 -9.73 12.92
N SER A 77 11.81 -8.74 13.71
CA SER A 77 12.01 -8.71 15.16
C SER A 77 11.09 -9.70 15.90
N GLU A 78 11.36 -9.92 17.18
CA GLU A 78 10.49 -10.75 18.04
C GLU A 78 9.05 -10.20 18.15
N ASP A 79 8.90 -8.88 17.99
CA ASP A 79 7.62 -8.18 18.03
C ASP A 79 6.86 -8.24 16.68
N GLY A 80 7.41 -8.93 15.68
CA GLY A 80 6.80 -9.09 14.35
C GLY A 80 6.93 -7.85 13.47
N VAL A 81 7.95 -7.02 13.69
CA VAL A 81 8.27 -5.84 12.88
C VAL A 81 9.35 -6.18 11.88
N VAL A 82 9.19 -5.80 10.62
CA VAL A 82 10.20 -5.96 9.58
C VAL A 82 11.22 -4.83 9.72
N GLU A 83 12.37 -5.10 10.34
CA GLU A 83 13.37 -4.08 10.69
C GLU A 83 14.19 -3.64 9.47
N SER A 84 14.69 -4.59 8.69
CA SER A 84 15.51 -4.32 7.51
C SER A 84 15.40 -5.46 6.50
N PHE A 85 15.83 -5.21 5.26
CA PHE A 85 16.10 -6.23 4.24
C PHE A 85 17.59 -6.27 3.85
N ASP A 86 18.47 -5.70 4.69
CA ASP A 86 19.90 -5.48 4.41
C ASP A 86 20.15 -4.65 3.13
N ASN A 87 19.20 -3.74 2.84
CA ASN A 87 19.18 -2.91 1.63
C ASN A 87 18.85 -1.44 1.93
N ASP A 88 19.07 -0.97 3.16
CA ASP A 88 18.66 0.36 3.63
C ASP A 88 19.08 1.50 2.68
N ASP A 89 20.33 1.50 2.21
CA ASP A 89 20.84 2.54 1.30
C ASP A 89 20.17 2.48 -0.09
N GLU A 90 19.91 1.27 -0.60
CA GLU A 90 19.17 1.06 -1.85
C GLU A 90 17.71 1.49 -1.71
N ALA A 91 17.10 1.20 -0.56
CA ALA A 91 15.73 1.60 -0.26
C ALA A 91 15.61 3.12 -0.16
N LEU A 92 16.58 3.81 0.45
CA LEU A 92 16.61 5.27 0.49
C LEU A 92 16.80 5.88 -0.92
N ASP A 93 17.71 5.36 -1.75
CA ASP A 93 17.85 5.80 -3.14
C ASP A 93 16.57 5.54 -3.96
N ALA A 94 15.92 4.39 -3.73
CA ALA A 94 14.67 4.03 -4.39
C ALA A 94 13.51 4.93 -3.95
N PHE A 95 13.51 5.48 -2.74
CA PHE A 95 12.52 6.49 -2.36
C PHE A 95 12.69 7.76 -3.21
N ASP A 96 13.91 8.23 -3.43
CA ASP A 96 14.19 9.46 -4.20
C ASP A 96 14.02 9.26 -5.72
N ASN A 97 14.38 8.08 -6.24
CA ASN A 97 14.50 7.83 -7.69
C ASN A 97 13.52 6.78 -8.23
N GLY A 98 12.74 6.14 -7.36
CA GLY A 98 12.02 4.90 -7.65
C GLY A 98 10.67 4.80 -6.94
N VAL A 99 10.41 3.61 -6.39
CA VAL A 99 9.27 3.34 -5.50
C VAL A 99 9.73 2.40 -4.40
N VAL A 100 9.32 2.67 -3.18
CA VAL A 100 9.48 1.80 -2.03
C VAL A 100 8.15 1.31 -1.52
N VAL A 101 8.13 0.11 -0.97
CA VAL A 101 7.00 -0.45 -0.22
C VAL A 101 7.46 -0.84 1.18
N VAL A 102 6.68 -0.44 2.19
CA VAL A 102 6.98 -0.65 3.60
C VAL A 102 5.81 -1.33 4.27
N ASP A 103 6.08 -2.36 5.07
CA ASP A 103 5.09 -2.94 5.97
C ASP A 103 4.99 -2.15 7.27
N LEU A 104 3.87 -1.45 7.45
CA LEU A 104 3.54 -0.68 8.64
C LEU A 104 2.43 -1.35 9.45
N SER A 105 2.27 -2.67 9.31
CA SER A 105 1.28 -3.45 10.06
C SER A 105 1.51 -3.42 11.57
N HIS A 106 2.63 -2.90 12.07
CA HIS A 106 2.86 -2.66 13.50
C HIS A 106 2.27 -1.33 14.02
N PHE A 107 1.91 -0.39 13.14
CA PHE A 107 1.24 0.86 13.55
C PHE A 107 -0.16 0.59 14.12
N GLY A 108 -0.60 1.41 15.06
CA GLY A 108 -1.93 1.26 15.67
C GLY A 108 -3.04 1.62 14.69
N ARG A 109 -4.12 0.84 14.66
CA ARG A 109 -5.31 1.10 13.82
C ARG A 109 -6.57 1.04 14.67
N ILE A 110 -7.14 2.21 14.94
CA ILE A 110 -8.32 2.38 15.80
C ILE A 110 -9.52 2.68 14.90
N ARG A 111 -10.58 1.88 15.04
CA ARG A 111 -11.87 2.12 14.41
C ARG A 111 -12.79 2.82 15.39
N VAL A 112 -13.30 3.98 15.00
CA VAL A 112 -14.30 4.74 15.75
C VAL A 112 -15.62 4.73 14.98
N SER A 113 -16.64 4.06 15.51
CA SER A 113 -17.97 3.90 14.90
C SER A 113 -19.08 4.48 15.77
N GLY A 114 -20.30 4.51 15.23
CA GLY A 114 -21.47 5.08 15.88
C GLY A 114 -21.87 6.45 15.33
N ASP A 115 -23.10 6.89 15.64
CA ASP A 115 -23.71 8.09 15.06
C ASP A 115 -22.95 9.37 15.47
N ASP A 116 -22.38 9.41 16.67
CA ASP A 116 -21.75 10.60 17.25
C ASP A 116 -20.23 10.68 16.98
N ARG A 117 -19.68 9.72 16.21
CA ARG A 117 -18.22 9.56 16.00
C ARG A 117 -17.49 10.81 15.51
N VAL A 118 -18.12 11.59 14.63
CA VAL A 118 -17.52 12.81 14.04
C VAL A 118 -17.39 13.89 15.11
N HIS A 119 -18.50 14.21 15.77
CA HIS A 119 -18.54 15.22 16.83
C HIS A 119 -17.66 14.82 18.02
N PHE A 120 -17.63 13.53 18.37
CA PHE A 120 -16.75 13.01 19.40
C PHE A 120 -15.27 13.29 19.07
N LEU A 121 -14.78 12.86 17.90
CA LEU A 121 -13.37 13.08 17.51
C LEU A 121 -13.01 14.55 17.29
N HIS A 122 -13.96 15.38 16.82
CA HIS A 122 -13.78 16.83 16.76
C HIS A 122 -13.42 17.41 18.13
N ASN A 123 -14.06 16.91 19.20
CA ASN A 123 -13.83 17.39 20.56
C ASN A 123 -12.62 16.75 21.25
N GLN A 124 -12.09 15.63 20.73
CA GLN A 124 -10.96 14.91 21.34
C GLN A 124 -9.61 15.21 20.68
N THR A 125 -9.59 15.94 19.56
CA THR A 125 -8.39 16.15 18.76
C THR A 125 -8.32 17.57 18.22
N THR A 126 -7.21 17.95 17.59
CA THR A 126 -7.01 19.31 17.07
C THR A 126 -7.64 19.58 15.71
N ALA A 127 -7.97 18.55 14.93
CA ALA A 127 -8.50 18.70 13.59
C ALA A 127 -10.02 18.96 13.56
N ASN A 128 -10.47 19.72 12.55
CA ASN A 128 -11.89 19.95 12.32
C ASN A 128 -12.53 18.79 11.54
N PHE A 129 -13.04 17.79 12.26
CA PHE A 129 -13.73 16.64 11.64
C PHE A 129 -15.07 16.98 10.97
N GLU A 130 -15.74 18.07 11.36
CA GLU A 130 -17.10 18.41 10.88
C GLU A 130 -17.11 18.92 9.43
N CYS A 131 -15.97 19.39 8.92
CA CYS A 131 -15.85 19.81 7.52
C CYS A 131 -15.48 18.67 6.56
N LEU A 132 -15.24 17.46 7.08
CA LEU A 132 -14.80 16.32 6.28
C LEU A 132 -15.98 15.43 5.88
N SER A 133 -15.92 14.95 4.64
CA SER A 133 -16.89 14.04 4.04
C SER A 133 -16.31 12.64 3.85
N THR A 134 -17.18 11.65 3.65
CA THR A 134 -16.76 10.27 3.38
C THR A 134 -15.77 10.21 2.20
N GLY A 135 -14.71 9.42 2.35
CA GLY A 135 -13.63 9.28 1.38
C GLY A 135 -12.59 10.40 1.47
N GLN A 136 -12.66 11.30 2.46
CA GLN A 136 -11.61 12.26 2.80
C GLN A 136 -10.89 11.85 4.08
N GLY A 137 -9.71 12.41 4.28
CA GLY A 137 -8.91 12.19 5.47
C GLY A 137 -8.17 13.46 5.86
N CYS A 138 -7.61 13.43 7.05
CA CYS A 138 -6.81 14.52 7.59
C CYS A 138 -5.81 13.99 8.61
N ASP A 139 -4.79 14.79 8.88
CA ASP A 139 -3.95 14.57 10.06
C ASP A 139 -4.55 15.32 11.24
N THR A 140 -4.42 14.73 12.42
CA THR A 140 -4.89 15.31 13.67
C THR A 140 -3.90 15.01 14.78
N VAL A 141 -3.91 15.83 15.83
CA VAL A 141 -3.02 15.66 16.97
C VAL A 141 -3.86 15.32 18.20
N PHE A 142 -3.45 14.26 18.89
CA PHE A 142 -3.94 13.96 20.23
C PHE A 142 -3.11 14.73 21.24
N VAL A 143 -3.78 15.43 22.15
CA VAL A 143 -3.12 16.27 23.16
C VAL A 143 -3.65 15.97 24.55
N THR A 144 -2.82 16.20 25.57
CA THR A 144 -3.26 16.20 26.96
C THR A 144 -4.11 17.44 27.26
N PRO A 145 -4.84 17.47 28.39
CA PRO A 145 -5.54 18.68 28.85
C PRO A 145 -4.63 19.91 29.06
N THR A 146 -3.32 19.70 29.15
CA THR A 146 -2.29 20.76 29.24
C THR A 146 -1.64 21.08 27.90
N ALA A 147 -2.26 20.67 26.79
CA ALA A 147 -1.81 20.87 25.41
C ALA A 147 -0.45 20.24 25.07
N ARG A 148 -0.03 19.18 25.77
CA ARG A 148 1.14 18.38 25.37
C ARG A 148 0.73 17.36 24.32
N THR A 149 1.48 17.29 23.22
CA THR A 149 1.30 16.27 22.18
C THR A 149 1.47 14.86 22.76
N ILE A 150 0.46 14.02 22.53
CA ILE A 150 0.48 12.59 22.79
C ILE A 150 0.94 11.87 21.53
N ASP A 151 0.31 12.17 20.39
CA ASP A 151 0.62 11.55 19.10
C ASP A 151 0.06 12.36 17.92
N ILE A 152 0.62 12.14 16.74
CA ILE A 152 0.06 12.57 15.45
C ILE A 152 -0.66 11.38 14.84
N ALA A 153 -1.94 11.55 14.53
CA ALA A 153 -2.81 10.52 14.00
C ALA A 153 -3.32 10.88 12.62
N HIS A 154 -3.44 9.87 11.77
CA HIS A 154 -3.97 10.02 10.42
C HIS A 154 -5.38 9.46 10.39
N ALA A 155 -6.35 10.26 9.98
CA ALA A 155 -7.75 9.93 10.05
C ALA A 155 -8.35 9.76 8.65
N TRP A 156 -9.07 8.66 8.42
CA TRP A 156 -9.86 8.43 7.21
C TRP A 156 -11.35 8.33 7.55
N ILE A 157 -12.14 9.21 6.94
CA ILE A 157 -13.59 9.24 7.11
C ILE A 157 -14.23 8.19 6.19
N MET A 158 -14.51 7.02 6.75
CA MET A 158 -15.24 5.96 6.05
C MET A 158 -16.76 6.17 6.20
N LYS A 159 -17.53 5.39 5.44
CA LYS A 159 -19.00 5.50 5.42
C LYS A 159 -19.64 5.32 6.80
N ASN A 160 -19.21 4.29 7.54
CA ASN A 160 -19.81 3.90 8.83
C ASN A 160 -18.85 4.07 10.02
N ALA A 161 -17.63 4.52 9.80
CA ALA A 161 -16.60 4.63 10.82
C ALA A 161 -15.57 5.70 10.45
N ILE A 162 -14.74 6.09 11.41
CA ILE A 162 -13.51 6.84 11.19
C ILE A 162 -12.36 5.89 11.55
N MET A 163 -11.40 5.77 10.65
CA MET A 163 -10.20 4.98 10.88
C MET A 163 -9.06 5.90 11.27
N LEU A 164 -8.47 5.66 12.42
CA LEU A 164 -7.29 6.36 12.92
C LEU A 164 -6.08 5.44 12.80
N MET A 165 -5.02 5.93 12.16
CA MET A 165 -3.69 5.32 12.17
C MET A 165 -2.81 6.13 13.11
N VAL A 166 -2.23 5.45 14.09
CA VAL A 166 -1.48 6.05 15.21
C VAL A 166 -0.16 5.32 15.42
N SER A 167 0.76 5.94 16.16
CA SER A 167 2.04 5.33 16.47
C SER A 167 1.86 4.02 17.26
N PRO A 168 2.72 3.00 17.05
CA PRO A 168 2.61 1.70 17.74
C PRO A 168 2.57 1.83 19.27
N THR A 169 3.38 2.73 19.81
CA THR A 169 3.60 2.91 21.26
C THR A 169 2.46 3.65 21.97
N THR A 170 1.68 4.45 21.25
CA THR A 170 0.63 5.33 21.79
C THR A 170 -0.77 4.76 21.61
N CYS A 171 -0.95 3.76 20.73
CA CYS A 171 -2.24 3.19 20.35
C CYS A 171 -3.12 2.86 21.57
N GLN A 172 -2.60 2.05 22.50
CA GLN A 172 -3.35 1.64 23.69
C GLN A 172 -3.69 2.83 24.60
N SER A 173 -2.75 3.75 24.79
CA SER A 173 -3.00 4.96 25.60
C SER A 173 -4.06 5.87 24.99
N ILE A 174 -4.09 6.00 23.66
CA ILE A 174 -5.14 6.76 22.95
C ILE A 174 -6.50 6.09 23.12
N ILE A 175 -6.57 4.76 22.97
CA ILE A 175 -7.83 4.01 23.18
C ILE A 175 -8.35 4.22 24.61
N GLU A 176 -7.48 4.09 25.61
CA GLU A 176 -7.84 4.32 27.02
C GLU A 176 -8.27 5.76 27.28
N MET A 177 -7.59 6.73 26.65
CA MET A 177 -7.96 8.14 26.74
C MET A 177 -9.35 8.37 26.17
N LEU A 178 -9.61 7.91 24.94
CA LEU A 178 -10.89 8.12 24.28
C LEU A 178 -12.03 7.45 25.05
N ASN A 179 -11.85 6.22 25.53
CA ASN A 179 -12.87 5.51 26.31
C ASN A 179 -13.28 6.25 27.60
N LYS A 180 -12.39 7.05 28.20
CA LYS A 180 -12.73 7.86 29.39
C LYS A 180 -13.74 8.98 29.09
N TYR A 181 -13.83 9.40 27.83
CA TYR A 181 -14.70 10.49 27.39
C TYR A 181 -16.00 10.01 26.75
N ILE A 182 -16.24 8.70 26.70
CA ILE A 182 -17.51 8.13 26.25
C ILE A 182 -18.45 8.02 27.45
N PHE A 183 -19.56 8.74 27.42
CA PHE A 183 -20.63 8.66 28.42
C PHE A 183 -21.78 7.79 27.93
N PHE A 184 -22.67 7.39 28.85
CA PHE A 184 -23.79 6.48 28.55
C PHE A 184 -24.74 6.94 27.44
N ALA A 185 -24.77 8.24 27.14
CA ALA A 185 -25.62 8.83 26.10
C ALA A 185 -24.94 8.89 24.72
N ASP A 186 -23.61 8.73 24.66
CA ASP A 186 -22.86 8.85 23.41
C ASP A 186 -22.98 7.56 22.60
N LYS A 187 -23.34 7.67 21.33
CA LYS A 187 -23.34 6.55 20.39
C LYS A 187 -21.99 6.48 19.70
N VAL A 188 -20.97 6.07 20.46
CA VAL A 188 -19.61 5.87 19.97
C VAL A 188 -19.08 4.53 20.44
N GLU A 189 -18.45 3.79 19.52
CA GLU A 189 -17.71 2.57 19.82
C GLU A 189 -16.27 2.71 19.31
N ILE A 190 -15.31 2.30 20.14
CA ILE A 190 -13.89 2.33 19.83
C ILE A 190 -13.36 0.91 19.85
N LYS A 191 -12.75 0.50 18.73
CA LYS A 191 -12.20 -0.84 18.57
C LYS A 191 -10.77 -0.78 18.03
N ASP A 192 -9.86 -1.48 18.70
CA ASP A 192 -8.56 -1.79 18.13
C ASP A 192 -8.73 -2.85 17.03
N ILE A 193 -8.36 -2.49 15.80
CA ILE A 193 -8.35 -3.41 14.66
C ILE A 193 -6.94 -3.64 14.12
N THR A 194 -5.91 -3.26 14.87
CA THR A 194 -4.49 -3.45 14.54
C THR A 194 -4.24 -4.89 14.12
N LYS A 195 -4.58 -5.87 14.95
CA LYS A 195 -4.37 -7.30 14.63
C LYS A 195 -5.31 -7.87 13.56
N GLN A 196 -6.36 -7.15 13.18
CA GLN A 196 -7.34 -7.56 12.17
C GLN A 196 -6.99 -7.02 10.77
N THR A 197 -5.98 -6.15 10.66
CA THR A 197 -5.67 -5.41 9.44
C THR A 197 -4.17 -5.25 9.23
N CYS A 198 -3.77 -5.17 7.97
CA CYS A 198 -2.42 -4.83 7.54
C CYS A 198 -2.41 -3.43 6.91
N LEU A 199 -1.27 -2.75 7.04
CA LEU A 199 -1.09 -1.39 6.54
C LEU A 199 0.23 -1.31 5.78
N PHE A 200 0.17 -0.99 4.49
CA PHE A 200 1.36 -0.76 3.68
C PHE A 200 1.45 0.70 3.28
N ALA A 201 2.67 1.22 3.27
CA ALA A 201 3.00 2.50 2.65
C ALA A 201 3.74 2.26 1.34
N LEU A 202 3.32 2.96 0.28
CA LEU A 202 3.99 3.01 -1.01
C LEU A 202 4.44 4.46 -1.22
N ALA A 203 5.73 4.70 -1.40
CA ALA A 203 6.27 6.05 -1.50
C ALA A 203 7.34 6.17 -2.60
N GLY A 204 7.54 7.38 -3.12
CA GLY A 204 8.51 7.70 -4.17
C GLY A 204 7.89 8.19 -5.48
N PRO A 205 8.68 8.84 -6.36
CA PRO A 205 8.16 9.57 -7.52
C PRO A 205 7.52 8.67 -8.59
N LYS A 206 7.80 7.37 -8.59
CA LYS A 206 7.24 6.42 -9.57
C LYS A 206 5.99 5.69 -9.06
N CYS A 207 5.46 6.01 -7.86
CA CYS A 207 4.26 5.35 -7.32
C CYS A 207 3.09 5.37 -8.30
N ASN A 208 2.84 6.51 -8.95
CA ASN A 208 1.76 6.70 -9.91
C ASN A 208 1.79 5.69 -11.07
N GLN A 209 2.98 5.22 -11.46
CA GLN A 209 3.13 4.20 -12.51
C GLN A 209 2.61 2.84 -12.01
N ILE A 210 2.96 2.45 -10.79
CA ILE A 210 2.46 1.21 -10.17
C ILE A 210 0.94 1.31 -9.97
N MET A 211 0.44 2.41 -9.42
CA MET A 211 -1.00 2.63 -9.23
C MET A 211 -1.78 2.51 -10.54
N SER A 212 -1.27 3.10 -11.62
CA SER A 212 -1.88 3.01 -12.95
C SER A 212 -1.98 1.57 -13.45
N LYS A 213 -0.91 0.77 -13.28
CA LYS A 213 -0.89 -0.64 -13.70
C LYS A 213 -1.88 -1.50 -12.90
N LEU A 214 -2.11 -1.14 -11.63
CA LEU A 214 -3.07 -1.82 -10.76
C LEU A 214 -4.53 -1.37 -10.97
N ASN A 215 -4.79 -0.42 -11.87
CA ASN A 215 -6.08 0.25 -12.09
C ASN A 215 -6.56 1.10 -10.90
N LEU A 216 -5.63 1.72 -10.19
CA LEU A 216 -5.88 2.70 -9.13
C LEU A 216 -5.60 4.14 -9.60
N GLY A 217 -5.70 4.38 -10.91
CA GLY A 217 -5.35 5.66 -11.53
C GLY A 217 -6.28 6.82 -11.15
N ASP A 218 -7.43 6.53 -10.56
CA ASP A 218 -8.42 7.51 -10.10
C ASP A 218 -8.00 8.25 -8.81
N LEU A 219 -7.07 7.68 -8.04
CA LEU A 219 -6.46 8.35 -6.87
C LEU A 219 -5.26 9.24 -7.24
N ILE A 220 -4.70 9.08 -8.44
CA ILE A 220 -3.52 9.85 -8.86
C ILE A 220 -3.91 11.33 -8.98
N GLY A 221 -3.16 12.20 -8.30
CA GLY A 221 -3.38 13.64 -8.29
C GLY A 221 -4.59 14.09 -7.45
N GLN A 222 -5.21 13.19 -6.69
CA GLN A 222 -6.22 13.58 -5.72
C GLN A 222 -5.57 14.22 -4.47
N PRO A 223 -6.31 15.02 -3.70
CA PRO A 223 -5.79 15.61 -2.46
C PRO A 223 -5.37 14.55 -1.44
N TYR A 224 -4.41 14.90 -0.58
CA TYR A 224 -3.99 14.09 0.56
C TYR A 224 -5.20 13.62 1.40
N GLY A 225 -5.14 12.39 1.91
CA GLY A 225 -6.21 11.78 2.69
C GLY A 225 -7.44 11.33 1.86
N LYS A 226 -7.52 11.69 0.57
CA LYS A 226 -8.52 11.10 -0.33
C LYS A 226 -8.30 9.59 -0.37
N HIS A 227 -9.33 8.82 -0.08
CA HIS A 227 -9.25 7.36 -0.10
C HIS A 227 -10.50 6.74 -0.73
N GLN A 228 -10.31 5.53 -1.25
CA GLN A 228 -11.33 4.76 -1.93
C GLN A 228 -11.20 3.27 -1.62
N HIS A 229 -12.32 2.56 -1.76
CA HIS A 229 -12.41 1.12 -1.55
C HIS A 229 -12.33 0.36 -2.87
N TYR A 230 -11.50 -0.65 -2.91
CA TYR A 230 -11.30 -1.54 -4.03
C TYR A 230 -11.40 -3.01 -3.57
N SER A 231 -11.45 -3.90 -4.54
CA SER A 231 -11.31 -5.33 -4.34
C SER A 231 -10.09 -5.85 -5.09
N PHE A 232 -9.22 -6.58 -4.39
CA PHE A 232 -8.09 -7.31 -4.91
C PHE A 232 -8.34 -8.81 -4.77
N ASP A 233 -8.50 -9.52 -5.89
CA ASP A 233 -8.84 -10.96 -5.87
C ASP A 233 -10.05 -11.32 -4.98
N GLY A 234 -11.03 -10.42 -4.89
CA GLY A 234 -12.19 -10.60 -4.02
C GLY A 234 -12.00 -10.14 -2.58
N MET A 235 -10.77 -9.77 -2.17
CA MET A 235 -10.47 -9.25 -0.84
C MET A 235 -10.60 -7.71 -0.81
N PRO A 236 -11.21 -7.12 0.23
CA PRO A 236 -11.37 -5.68 0.33
C PRO A 236 -10.04 -4.99 0.68
N ILE A 237 -9.76 -3.89 -0.02
CA ILE A 237 -8.61 -3.02 0.23
C ILE A 237 -9.05 -1.55 0.14
N THR A 238 -8.62 -0.74 1.09
CA THR A 238 -8.76 0.72 1.04
C THR A 238 -7.43 1.31 0.67
N VAL A 239 -7.42 2.20 -0.32
CA VAL A 239 -6.22 2.90 -0.75
C VAL A 239 -6.46 4.38 -0.55
N GLY A 240 -5.54 5.05 0.14
CA GLY A 240 -5.54 6.49 0.35
C GLY A 240 -4.31 7.16 -0.25
N VAL A 241 -4.44 8.43 -0.61
CA VAL A 241 -3.32 9.29 -1.03
C VAL A 241 -2.55 9.75 0.20
N GLY A 242 -1.22 9.69 0.12
CA GLY A 242 -0.27 9.97 1.19
C GLY A 242 0.29 8.71 1.84
N SER A 243 1.49 8.80 2.40
CA SER A 243 2.25 7.67 2.96
C SER A 243 2.71 7.88 4.41
N LEU A 244 1.86 8.44 5.30
CA LEU A 244 2.13 8.78 6.72
C LEU A 244 3.28 9.77 6.99
N ILE A 245 4.25 9.88 6.09
CA ILE A 245 5.43 10.77 6.18
C ILE A 245 5.57 11.67 4.94
N SER A 246 4.77 11.44 3.90
CA SER A 246 4.81 12.22 2.66
C SER A 246 3.42 12.34 2.06
N ASP A 247 3.16 13.49 1.44
CA ASP A 247 1.98 13.73 0.61
C ASP A 247 2.07 12.96 -0.72
N GLU A 248 3.30 12.67 -1.16
CA GLU A 248 3.58 11.93 -2.39
C GLU A 248 3.73 10.44 -2.08
N GLY A 249 2.62 9.72 -2.20
CA GLY A 249 2.57 8.29 -1.97
C GLY A 249 1.16 7.78 -1.80
N PHE A 250 1.04 6.52 -1.39
CA PHE A 250 -0.23 5.88 -1.13
C PHE A 250 -0.14 4.97 0.09
N THR A 251 -1.20 4.95 0.88
CA THR A 251 -1.33 4.04 2.01
C THR A 251 -2.42 3.03 1.69
N MET A 252 -2.17 1.76 2.00
CA MET A 252 -3.06 0.65 1.70
C MET A 252 -3.45 -0.08 2.98
N LEU A 253 -4.73 -0.04 3.32
CA LEU A 253 -5.32 -0.75 4.45
C LEU A 253 -6.11 -1.96 3.94
N MET A 254 -5.81 -3.15 4.45
CA MET A 254 -6.44 -4.40 4.00
C MET A 254 -6.52 -5.44 5.11
N SER A 255 -7.28 -6.50 4.88
CA SER A 255 -7.24 -7.70 5.72
C SER A 255 -5.93 -8.49 5.50
N PRO A 256 -5.43 -9.25 6.50
CA PRO A 256 -4.25 -10.09 6.36
C PRO A 256 -4.25 -11.00 5.12
N GLY A 257 -5.40 -11.62 4.79
CA GLY A 257 -5.51 -12.50 3.63
C GLY A 257 -5.27 -11.82 2.28
N GLY A 258 -5.44 -10.49 2.18
CA GLY A 258 -5.11 -9.73 0.96
C GLY A 258 -3.67 -9.23 0.92
N ALA A 259 -3.01 -9.15 2.08
CA ALA A 259 -1.71 -8.49 2.23
C ALA A 259 -0.59 -9.19 1.47
N VAL A 260 -0.53 -10.53 1.53
CA VAL A 260 0.50 -11.33 0.82
C VAL A 260 0.44 -11.10 -0.70
N SER A 261 -0.75 -11.12 -1.27
CA SER A 261 -0.94 -10.96 -2.71
C SER A 261 -0.60 -9.53 -3.15
N VAL A 262 -0.98 -8.52 -2.36
CA VAL A 262 -0.64 -7.13 -2.65
C VAL A 262 0.87 -6.92 -2.56
N TRP A 263 1.51 -7.42 -1.51
CA TRP A 263 2.97 -7.32 -1.33
C TRP A 263 3.73 -7.89 -2.52
N LYS A 264 3.44 -9.14 -2.92
CA LYS A 264 4.07 -9.79 -4.08
C LYS A 264 3.86 -9.02 -5.39
N THR A 265 2.68 -8.41 -5.54
CA THR A 265 2.35 -7.63 -6.74
C THR A 265 3.12 -6.31 -6.78
N LEU A 266 3.27 -5.63 -5.64
CA LEU A 266 4.04 -4.39 -5.58
C LEU A 266 5.52 -4.65 -5.91
N LEU A 267 6.10 -5.73 -5.36
CA LEU A 267 7.46 -6.13 -5.68
C LEU A 267 7.65 -6.48 -7.16
N SER A 268 6.71 -7.23 -7.76
CA SER A 268 6.80 -7.60 -9.18
C SER A 268 6.64 -6.41 -10.13
N GLU A 269 5.97 -5.34 -9.69
CA GLU A 269 5.83 -4.09 -10.42
C GLU A 269 7.01 -3.12 -10.22
N GLY A 270 8.01 -3.51 -9.41
CA GLY A 270 9.27 -2.81 -9.23
C GLY A 270 9.36 -1.95 -7.98
N ALA A 271 8.49 -2.15 -6.99
CA ALA A 271 8.68 -1.54 -5.67
C ALA A 271 9.84 -2.24 -4.94
N VAL A 272 10.72 -1.46 -4.33
CA VAL A 272 11.81 -1.95 -3.48
C VAL A 272 11.28 -2.11 -2.05
N PRO A 273 11.45 -3.27 -1.41
CA PRO A 273 11.04 -3.44 -0.02
C PRO A 273 11.94 -2.58 0.88
N MET A 274 11.32 -1.91 1.85
CA MET A 274 11.99 -1.07 2.83
C MET A 274 11.56 -1.51 4.24
N GLY A 275 12.54 -1.70 5.13
CA GLY A 275 12.30 -2.03 6.53
C GLY A 275 12.01 -0.80 7.39
N SER A 276 11.59 -1.03 8.64
CA SER A 276 11.24 0.03 9.59
C SER A 276 12.42 0.91 9.97
N GLU A 277 13.67 0.41 9.98
CA GLU A 277 14.84 1.23 10.29
C GLU A 277 15.08 2.31 9.23
N ALA A 278 15.07 1.92 7.95
CA ALA A 278 15.17 2.85 6.83
C ALA A 278 13.97 3.81 6.77
N TRP A 279 12.77 3.32 7.09
CA TRP A 279 11.57 4.15 7.21
C TRP A 279 11.70 5.22 8.29
N GLU A 280 12.21 4.88 9.46
CA GLU A 280 12.43 5.84 10.54
C GLU A 280 13.51 6.86 10.18
N LYS A 281 14.60 6.44 9.53
CA LYS A 281 15.61 7.38 8.97
C LYS A 281 14.95 8.36 8.01
N LEU A 282 14.13 7.86 7.09
CA LEU A 282 13.43 8.67 6.11
C LEU A 282 12.45 9.66 6.78
N ARG A 283 11.69 9.22 7.78
CA ARG A 283 10.82 10.10 8.56
C ARG A 283 11.60 11.28 9.14
N VAL A 284 12.76 11.04 9.74
CA VAL A 284 13.62 12.12 10.27
C VAL A 284 14.12 13.07 9.17
N LEU A 285 14.39 12.56 7.97
CA LEU A 285 14.83 13.39 6.83
C LEU A 285 13.72 14.27 6.26
N GLN A 286 12.46 13.81 6.31
CA GLN A 286 11.30 14.55 5.82
C GLN A 286 10.81 15.63 6.82
N GLY A 287 11.12 15.48 8.11
CA GLY A 287 10.82 16.46 9.17
C GLY A 287 9.66 16.05 10.05
#